data_AF-A0A5K0Z6W7-F1
#
_entry.id   AF-A0A5K0Z6W7-F1
#
_cell.length_a   1.000
_cell.length_b   1.000
_cell.length_c   1.000
_cell.angle_alpha   90.00
_cell.angle_beta   90.00
_cell.angle_gamma   90.00
#
_symmetry.space_group_name_H-M   'P 1'
#
loop_
_entity.id
_entity.type
_entity.pdbx_description
1 polymer ?
#
loop_
_entity_poly.entity_id
_entity_poly.type
_entity_poly.pdbx_seq_one_letter_code
_entity_poly.pdbx_strand_id
1 'polypeptide(L)'
;WVGVCRAYLVEAWWLRAHQTPRLEEYLSNIRAAITGPILLPAYFFLSQNIEEQTIQQLQSEFNIINLSSMVVRLSADLQRSRNSL
;
A
#
# COMPACT_ATOMS: atom_id res chain seq x y z
N TRP A 1 -9.13 -3.41 0.40
CA TRP A 1 -8.94 -4.67 -0.33
C TRP A 1 -8.94 -4.50 -1.85
N VAL A 2 -9.99 -3.95 -2.48
CA VAL A 2 -10.03 -3.78 -3.95
C VAL A 2 -8.81 -3.05 -4.54
N GLY A 3 -8.36 -1.94 -3.92
CA GLY A 3 -7.16 -1.21 -4.38
C GLY A 3 -5.88 -2.06 -4.37
N VAL A 4 -5.74 -2.94 -3.37
CA VAL A 4 -4.61 -3.87 -3.24
C VAL A 4 -4.62 -4.87 -4.38
N CYS A 5 -5.78 -5.48 -4.65
CA CYS A 5 -5.92 -6.46 -5.71
C CYS A 5 -5.61 -5.83 -7.07
N ARG A 6 -6.05 -4.59 -7.32
CA ARG A 6 -5.67 -3.86 -8.54
C ARG A 6 -4.17 -3.65 -8.64
N ALA A 7 -3.51 -3.22 -7.56
CA ALA A 7 -2.08 -3.00 -7.58
C ALA A 7 -1.27 -4.28 -7.86
N TYR A 8 -1.66 -5.41 -7.27
CA TYR A 8 -1.05 -6.71 -7.58
C TYR A 8 -1.30 -7.17 -9.02
N LEU A 9 -2.48 -6.88 -9.58
CA LEU A 9 -2.75 -7.18 -11.00
C LEU A 9 -1.87 -6.35 -11.93
N VAL A 10 -1.60 -5.09 -11.60
CA VAL A 10 -0.67 -4.23 -12.35
C VAL A 10 0.76 -4.78 -12.28
N GLU A 11 1.24 -5.17 -11.09
CA GLU A 11 2.56 -5.81 -10.95
C GLU A 11 2.67 -7.13 -11.72
N ALA A 12 1.63 -7.96 -11.67
CA ALA A 12 1.58 -9.21 -12.42
C ALA A 12 1.59 -8.97 -13.94
N TRP A 13 0.96 -7.88 -14.40
CA TRP A 13 0.98 -7.50 -15.80
C TRP A 13 2.38 -7.02 -16.23
N TRP A 14 3.05 -6.18 -15.46
CA TRP A 14 4.43 -5.77 -15.72
C TRP A 14 5.38 -6.98 -15.80
N LEU A 15 5.25 -7.91 -14.86
CA LEU A 15 6.04 -9.14 -14.84
C LEU A 15 5.80 -9.99 -16.11
N ARG A 16 4.54 -10.19 -16.49
CA ARG A 16 4.17 -10.96 -17.70
C ARG A 16 4.65 -10.28 -18.98
N ALA A 17 4.64 -8.96 -19.03
CA ALA A 17 5.07 -8.18 -20.18
C ALA A 17 6.60 -7.99 -20.25
N HIS A 18 7.36 -8.48 -19.27
CA HIS A 18 8.78 -8.19 -19.09
C HIS A 18 9.09 -6.68 -19.10
N GLN A 19 8.13 -5.87 -18.63
CA GLN A 19 8.26 -4.43 -18.58
C GLN A 19 8.76 -4.01 -17.20
N THR A 20 9.86 -3.26 -17.17
CA THR A 20 10.33 -2.59 -15.96
C THR A 20 9.67 -1.20 -15.89
N PRO A 21 8.77 -0.95 -14.94
CA PRO A 21 8.15 0.38 -14.80
C PRO A 21 9.19 1.41 -14.35
N ARG A 22 8.89 2.69 -14.57
CA ARG A 22 9.66 3.76 -13.93
C ARG A 22 9.42 3.72 -12.42
N LEU A 23 10.40 4.20 -11.65
CA LEU A 23 10.30 4.24 -10.18
C LEU A 23 9.03 4.97 -9.71
N GLU A 24 8.69 6.09 -10.34
CA GLU A 24 7.49 6.86 -9.99
C GLU A 24 6.18 6.09 -10.27
N GLU A 25 6.11 5.36 -11.38
CA GLU A 25 4.95 4.53 -11.73
C GLU A 25 4.78 3.37 -10.74
N TYR A 26 5.90 2.74 -10.38
CA TYR A 26 5.94 1.68 -9.37
C TYR A 26 5.46 2.20 -8.01
N LEU A 27 6.02 3.31 -7.53
CA LEU A 27 5.65 3.92 -6.24
C LEU A 27 4.20 4.40 -6.21
N SER A 28 3.67 4.91 -7.33
CA SER A 28 2.26 5.30 -7.46
C SER A 28 1.33 4.09 -7.32
N ASN A 29 1.66 2.95 -7.94
CA ASN A 29 0.90 1.72 -7.83
C ASN A 29 0.90 1.17 -6.39
N ILE A 30 2.03 1.27 -5.68
CA ILE A 30 2.15 0.89 -4.27
C ILE A 30 1.25 1.75 -3.37
N ARG A 31 1.20 3.07 -3.62
CA ARG A 31 0.38 4.00 -2.83
C ARG A 31 -1.11 3.64 -2.88
N ALA A 32 -1.60 3.19 -4.04
CA ALA A 32 -2.97 2.69 -4.21
C ALA A 32 -3.23 1.35 -3.50
N ALA A 33 -2.17 0.59 -3.21
CA ALA A 33 -2.26 -0.77 -2.70
C ALA A 33 -2.42 -0.87 -1.18
N ILE A 34 -1.88 0.08 -0.39
CA ILE A 34 -1.62 -0.20 1.04
C ILE A 34 -2.38 0.72 2.02
N THR A 35 -3.04 1.78 1.54
CA THR A 35 -3.83 2.67 2.42
C THR A 35 -5.05 1.99 3.04
N GLY A 36 -5.64 0.99 2.36
CA GLY A 36 -6.88 0.35 2.80
C GLY A 36 -6.76 -0.83 3.79
N PRO A 37 -5.83 -1.78 3.65
CA PRO A 37 -5.87 -3.04 4.42
C PRO A 37 -5.28 -2.98 5.81
N ILE A 38 -4.37 -2.05 6.07
CA ILE A 38 -3.73 -1.93 7.38
C ILE A 38 -4.58 -1.03 8.27
N LEU A 39 -5.14 0.04 7.71
CA LEU A 39 -5.80 1.07 8.49
C LEU A 39 -7.17 0.68 9.02
N LEU A 40 -8.01 0.11 8.14
CA LEU A 40 -9.39 -0.23 8.51
C LEU A 40 -9.42 -1.28 9.63
N PRO A 41 -8.69 -2.42 9.53
CA PRO A 41 -8.69 -3.40 10.60
C PRO A 41 -8.06 -2.86 11.88
N ALA A 42 -6.89 -2.19 11.82
CA ALA A 42 -6.25 -1.64 13.01
C ALA A 42 -7.15 -0.61 13.72
N TYR A 43 -7.85 0.23 12.95
CA TYR A 43 -8.79 1.20 13.49
C TYR A 43 -10.02 0.56 14.12
N PHE A 44 -10.60 -0.48 13.49
CA PHE A 44 -11.70 -1.25 14.06
C PHE A 44 -11.30 -1.99 15.35
N PHE A 45 -10.06 -2.47 15.45
CA PHE A 45 -9.57 -3.19 16.63
C PHE A 45 -9.13 -2.28 17.78
N LEU A 46 -8.73 -1.04 17.49
CA LEU A 46 -8.19 -0.10 18.49
C LEU A 46 -9.19 0.97 18.96
N SER A 47 -10.25 1.24 18.19
CA SER A 47 -11.26 2.24 18.56
C SER A 47 -12.41 1.64 19.35
N GLN A 48 -12.68 2.19 20.55
CA GLN A 48 -13.83 1.81 21.37
C GLN A 48 -15.14 2.47 20.90
N ASN A 49 -15.07 3.57 20.12
CA ASN A 49 -16.21 4.26 19.53
C ASN A 49 -15.86 4.67 18.11
N ILE A 50 -16.59 4.10 17.13
CA ILE A 50 -16.36 4.35 15.71
C ILE A 50 -17.28 5.46 15.27
N GLU A 51 -16.75 6.68 15.15
CA GLU A 51 -17.46 7.80 14.53
C GLU A 51 -17.07 7.94 13.06
N GLU A 52 -18.06 8.15 12.20
CA GLU A 52 -17.87 8.31 10.74
C GLU A 52 -16.93 9.48 10.40
N GLN A 53 -16.96 10.53 11.21
CA GLN A 53 -16.08 11.70 11.08
C GLN A 53 -14.61 11.33 11.31
N THR A 54 -14.32 10.46 12.27
CA THR A 54 -12.95 9.99 12.53
C THR A 54 -12.44 9.09 11.41
N ILE A 55 -13.32 8.29 10.79
CA ILE A 55 -12.98 7.50 9.59
C ILE A 55 -12.61 8.44 8.43
N GLN A 56 -13.39 9.49 8.20
CA GLN A 56 -13.10 10.49 7.16
C GLN A 56 -11.81 11.26 7.46
N GLN A 57 -11.53 11.58 8.74
CA GLN A 57 -10.28 12.19 9.15
C GLN A 57 -9.08 11.25 8.96
N LEU A 58 -9.20 9.96 9.25
CA LEU A 58 -8.16 8.97 8.96
C LEU A 58 -7.90 8.80 7.46
N GLN A 59 -8.94 8.91 6.64
CA GLN A 59 -8.81 9.01 5.20
C GLN A 59 -8.20 10.34 4.74
N SER A 60 -8.21 11.39 5.58
CA SER A 60 -7.54 12.67 5.31
C SER A 60 -6.09 12.72 5.84
N GLU A 61 -5.79 12.01 6.93
CA GLU A 61 -4.45 11.73 7.53
C GLU A 61 -3.63 10.76 6.67
N PHE A 62 -3.87 10.81 5.36
CA PHE A 62 -3.30 9.96 4.33
C PHE A 62 -1.77 9.97 4.34
N ASN A 63 -1.12 11.00 4.88
CA ASN A 63 0.34 11.12 4.84
C ASN A 63 1.06 10.08 5.69
N ILE A 64 0.73 9.92 6.98
CA ILE A 64 1.45 8.98 7.86
C ILE A 64 1.28 7.54 7.36
N ILE A 65 0.09 7.23 6.86
CA ILE A 65 -0.30 5.92 6.36
C ILE A 65 0.43 5.59 5.08
N ASN A 66 0.42 6.54 4.12
CA ASN A 66 1.16 6.38 2.88
C ASN A 66 2.66 6.23 3.15
N LEU A 67 3.24 7.07 4.02
CA LEU A 67 4.66 7.00 4.35
C LEU A 67 5.02 5.67 5.02
N SER A 68 4.23 5.22 6.01
CA SER A 68 4.45 3.93 6.68
C SER A 68 4.36 2.78 5.68
N SER A 69 3.39 2.82 4.76
CA SER A 69 3.26 1.80 3.74
C SER A 69 4.42 1.75 2.75
N MET A 70 4.96 2.91 2.37
CA MET A 70 6.13 3.01 1.52
C MET A 70 7.36 2.40 2.20
N VAL A 71 7.58 2.67 3.49
CA VAL A 71 8.68 2.09 4.26
C VAL A 71 8.60 0.56 4.29
N VAL A 72 7.42 0.00 4.56
CA VAL A 72 7.21 -1.45 4.60
C VAL A 72 7.50 -2.08 3.24
N ARG A 73 6.95 -1.50 2.16
CA ARG A 73 7.14 -2.02 0.81
C ARG A 73 8.61 -1.98 0.38
N LEU A 74 9.26 -0.83 0.50
CA LEU A 74 10.65 -0.66 0.09
C LEU A 74 11.60 -1.58 0.88
N SER A 75 11.31 -1.80 2.17
CA SER A 75 12.07 -2.74 3.00
C SER A 75 11.91 -4.18 2.51
N ALA A 76 10.68 -4.59 2.15
CA ALA A 76 10.42 -5.91 1.59
C ALA A 76 11.09 -6.10 0.22
N ASP A 77 11.06 -5.07 -0.64
CA ASP A 77 11.69 -5.11 -1.97
C ASP A 77 13.21 -5.21 -1.87
N LEU A 78 13.83 -4.48 -0.92
CA LEU A 78 15.26 -4.57 -0.64
C LEU A 78 15.65 -5.97 -0.16
N GLN A 79 14.83 -6.60 0.69
CA GLN A 79 15.08 -7.97 1.13
C GLN A 79 14.94 -8.97 -0.02
N ARG A 80 13.93 -8.79 -0.88
CA ARG A 80 13.70 -9.65 -2.04
C ARG A 80 14.84 -9.54 -3.06
N SER A 81 15.32 -8.33 -3.35
CA SER A 81 16.41 -8.09 -4.29
C SER A 81 17.72 -8.73 -3.82
N ARG A 82 17.99 -8.71 -2.51
CA ARG A 82 19.14 -9.40 -1.91
C ARG A 82 19.07 -10.91 -2.04
N ASN A 83 17.88 -11.50 -1.95
CA ASN A 83 17.68 -12.96 -2.03
C ASN A 83 17.61 -13.49 -3.46
N SER A 84 17.44 -12.60 -4.45
CA SER A 84 17.44 -12.96 -5.88
C SER A 84 18.83 -12.88 -6.55
N LEU A 85 19.86 -12.48 -5.79
CA LEU A 85 21.27 -12.50 -6.15
C LEU A 85 21.94 -13.75 -5.57
#